data_AF-A0A0J9R7R8-F1
#
_entry.id   AF-A0A0J9R7R8-F1
#
_cell.length_a   1.000
_cell.length_b   1.000
_cell.length_c   1.000
_cell.angle_alpha   90.00
_cell.angle_beta   90.00
_cell.angle_gamma   90.00
#
_symmetry.space_group_name_H-M   'P 1'
#
loop_
_entity.id
_entity.type
_entity.pdbx_description
1 polymer ?
#
loop_
_entity_poly.entity_id
_entity_poly.type
_entity_poly.pdbx_seq_one_letter_code
_entity_poly.pdbx_strand_id
1 'polypeptide(L)'
;MHEDDLKSQLTIARNEINNLRQQVRNLQHVQRKDIETITRLLQDFRCEGCANNNKSAKDKVAGEKQEHQQQTQDQQTSQGQSNHTNGGNCLGEDYAHFRPIGVIRTAFPEKRAVPRQSIVGSRLRGIIQLNDGVFTNPEHSLEGLEDFSHLWLIYHFHRNNAHPKAKVAPPRLGGERVGVFSTRSPHRPCPIGLSLVEIEKIENATISFFGTDMVDGTPVLDIKPYIPHYDAPSLSVDSGRTSVGPHESSLDFYDSRQEPDGEESDLELYGAAGYSGTAGIGADAILPPPSAVRVPNWVVASNRLSVTFNEHAEAQLKELQVEKQCIVDILEADPRSVYLRTKYGSQIFTFQLREVTVTCKFDDKAGTVTVVQVRRNENVQVTALDGDLRSA
;
A
#
# COMPACT_ATOMS: atom_id res chain seq x y z
N MET A 1 -21.38 -46.01 27.59
CA MET A 1 -21.26 -44.56 27.31
C MET A 1 -19.83 -44.03 27.49
N HIS A 2 -19.07 -44.48 28.49
CA HIS A 2 -17.71 -43.95 28.74
C HIS A 2 -16.62 -44.52 27.80
N GLU A 3 -16.76 -45.77 27.36
CA GLU A 3 -15.75 -46.45 26.51
C GLU A 3 -15.71 -45.93 25.06
N ASP A 4 -16.86 -45.55 24.51
CA ASP A 4 -16.95 -45.03 23.13
C ASP A 4 -16.39 -43.61 23.02
N ASP A 5 -16.55 -42.80 24.07
CA ASP A 5 -15.99 -41.44 24.15
C ASP A 5 -14.45 -41.48 24.22
N LEU A 6 -13.89 -42.40 25.01
CA LEU A 6 -12.44 -42.65 25.06
C LEU A 6 -11.88 -43.12 23.71
N LYS A 7 -12.60 -43.98 22.97
CA LYS A 7 -12.20 -44.41 21.61
C LYS A 7 -12.25 -43.26 20.60
N SER A 8 -13.25 -42.38 20.73
CA SER A 8 -13.38 -41.17 19.91
C SER A 8 -12.21 -40.20 20.15
N GLN A 9 -11.91 -39.88 21.41
CA GLN A 9 -10.80 -39.01 21.80
C GLN A 9 -9.45 -39.56 21.33
N LEU A 10 -9.23 -40.87 21.44
CA LEU A 10 -8.01 -41.53 20.98
C LEU A 10 -7.85 -41.49 19.45
N THR A 11 -8.96 -41.50 18.72
CA THR A 11 -8.97 -41.36 17.25
C THR A 11 -8.65 -39.93 16.83
N ILE A 12 -9.21 -38.93 17.52
CA ILE A 12 -8.89 -37.51 17.30
C ILE A 12 -7.41 -37.26 17.56
N ALA A 13 -6.88 -37.72 18.71
CA ALA A 13 -5.47 -37.57 19.06
C ALA A 13 -4.54 -38.22 18.02
N ARG A 14 -4.89 -39.39 17.48
CA ARG A 14 -4.12 -40.05 16.39
C ARG A 14 -4.12 -39.23 15.11
N ASN A 15 -5.26 -38.67 14.73
CA ASN A 15 -5.36 -37.82 13.53
C ASN A 15 -4.54 -36.55 13.69
N GLU A 16 -4.56 -35.94 14.88
CA GLU A 16 -3.80 -34.73 15.18
C GLU A 16 -2.29 -35.00 15.19
N ILE A 17 -1.83 -36.11 15.78
CA ILE A 17 -0.44 -36.56 15.72
C ILE A 17 0.00 -36.79 14.27
N ASN A 18 -0.85 -37.38 13.42
CA ASN A 18 -0.52 -37.60 12.01
C ASN A 18 -0.40 -36.27 11.24
N ASN A 19 -1.27 -35.31 11.52
CA ASN A 19 -1.23 -33.98 10.91
C ASN A 19 0.04 -33.22 11.33
N LEU A 20 0.37 -33.24 12.63
CA LEU A 20 1.60 -32.64 13.16
C LEU A 20 2.85 -33.28 12.55
N ARG A 21 2.89 -34.61 12.40
CA ARG A 21 3.98 -35.31 11.70
C ARG A 21 4.13 -34.86 10.25
N GLN A 22 3.02 -34.64 9.54
CA GLN A 22 3.06 -34.13 8.17
C GLN A 22 3.58 -32.69 8.10
N GLN A 23 3.16 -31.83 9.04
CA GLN A 23 3.66 -30.46 9.13
C GLN A 23 5.16 -30.40 9.41
N VAL A 24 5.66 -31.23 10.34
CA VAL A 24 7.10 -31.32 10.64
C VAL A 24 7.89 -31.79 9.42
N ARG A 25 7.40 -32.81 8.68
CA ARG A 25 8.06 -33.25 7.43
C ARG A 25 8.12 -32.14 6.38
N ASN A 26 7.03 -31.40 6.21
CA ASN A 26 6.99 -30.28 5.27
C ASN A 26 7.98 -29.17 5.68
N LEU A 27 8.02 -28.81 6.97
CA LEU A 27 8.97 -27.81 7.49
C LEU A 27 10.43 -28.26 7.29
N GLN A 28 10.74 -29.53 7.56
CA GLN A 28 12.07 -30.10 7.31
C GLN A 28 12.46 -30.06 5.83
N HIS A 29 11.51 -30.27 4.92
CA HIS A 29 11.75 -30.19 3.48
C HIS A 29 12.02 -28.75 3.03
N VAL A 30 11.23 -27.78 3.49
CA VAL A 30 11.44 -26.35 3.21
C VAL A 30 12.80 -25.90 3.74
N GLN A 31 13.11 -26.22 5.00
CA GLN A 31 14.38 -25.88 5.63
C GLN A 31 15.58 -26.44 4.84
N ARG A 32 15.49 -27.68 4.33
CA ARG A 32 16.55 -28.28 3.52
C ARG A 32 16.76 -27.51 2.21
N LYS A 33 15.66 -27.13 1.54
CA LYS A 33 15.71 -26.36 0.30
C LYS A 33 16.31 -24.97 0.51
N ASP A 34 15.99 -24.34 1.64
CA ASP A 34 16.56 -23.04 2.01
C ASP A 34 18.06 -23.16 2.28
N ILE A 35 18.51 -24.21 2.97
CA ILE A 35 19.93 -24.49 3.20
C ILE A 35 20.67 -24.71 1.87
N GLU A 36 20.09 -25.49 0.95
CA GLU A 36 20.67 -25.70 -0.39
C GLU A 36 20.78 -24.38 -1.18
N THR A 37 19.76 -23.53 -1.08
CA THR A 37 19.71 -22.23 -1.76
C THR A 37 20.77 -21.27 -1.18
N ILE A 38 20.86 -21.17 0.15
CA ILE A 38 21.87 -20.35 0.83
C ILE A 38 23.28 -20.86 0.50
N THR A 39 23.48 -22.18 0.48
CA THR A 39 24.78 -22.78 0.13
C THR A 39 25.18 -22.41 -1.30
N ARG A 40 24.25 -22.46 -2.26
CA ARG A 40 24.51 -22.03 -3.64
C ARG A 40 24.86 -20.54 -3.69
N LEU A 41 24.08 -19.69 -3.03
CA LEU A 41 24.33 -18.24 -3.00
C LEU A 41 25.70 -17.92 -2.39
N LEU A 42 26.12 -18.64 -1.34
CA LEU A 42 27.44 -18.47 -0.73
C LEU A 42 28.58 -19.00 -1.62
N GLN A 43 28.35 -20.06 -2.38
CA GLN A 43 29.34 -20.58 -3.35
C GLN A 43 29.53 -19.61 -4.53
N ASP A 44 28.45 -18.97 -4.96
CA ASP A 44 28.42 -18.02 -6.07
C ASP A 44 28.81 -16.59 -5.62
N PHE A 45 28.82 -16.33 -4.31
CA PHE A 45 29.19 -15.03 -3.76
C PHE A 45 30.67 -14.73 -4.02
N ARG A 46 30.92 -13.64 -4.73
CA ARG A 46 32.25 -13.06 -4.96
C ARG A 46 32.21 -11.62 -4.46
N CYS A 47 33.19 -11.20 -3.66
CA CYS A 47 33.30 -9.80 -3.27
C CYS A 47 33.76 -8.94 -4.45
N GLU A 48 33.41 -7.66 -4.45
CA GLU A 48 33.74 -6.70 -5.51
C GLU A 48 35.26 -6.59 -5.77
N GLY A 49 36.11 -6.86 -4.77
CA GLY A 49 37.58 -6.88 -4.94
C GLY A 49 38.13 -8.17 -5.59
N CYS A 50 37.47 -9.31 -5.41
CA CYS A 50 37.92 -10.61 -5.95
C CYS A 50 37.44 -10.86 -7.40
N ALA A 51 36.41 -10.15 -7.87
CA ALA A 51 35.96 -10.21 -9.26
C ALA A 51 36.98 -9.60 -10.24
N ASN A 52 37.71 -8.56 -9.81
CA ASN A 52 38.72 -7.87 -10.63
C ASN A 52 40.08 -8.57 -10.69
N ASN A 53 40.42 -9.43 -9.72
CA ASN A 53 41.75 -10.06 -9.65
C ASN A 53 41.91 -11.28 -10.57
N ASN A 54 40.84 -11.80 -11.16
CA ASN A 54 40.86 -12.99 -12.03
C ASN A 54 41.01 -12.70 -13.53
N LYS A 55 41.07 -11.43 -13.96
CA LYS A 55 41.54 -11.09 -15.32
C LYS A 55 43.06 -11.22 -15.47
N SER A 56 43.82 -11.30 -14.38
CA SER A 56 45.29 -11.35 -14.38
C SER A 56 45.89 -12.71 -14.02
N ALA A 57 45.08 -13.76 -13.84
CA ALA A 57 45.55 -15.07 -13.36
C ALA A 57 45.27 -16.25 -14.32
N LYS A 58 44.70 -16.01 -15.51
CA LYS A 58 44.42 -17.06 -16.51
C LYS A 58 45.37 -17.11 -17.72
N ASP A 59 46.45 -16.30 -17.72
CA ASP A 59 47.52 -16.32 -18.73
C ASP A 59 48.87 -16.82 -18.20
N LYS A 60 48.89 -17.69 -17.19
CA LYS A 60 50.14 -18.29 -16.66
C LYS A 60 50.09 -19.81 -16.49
N VAL A 61 49.45 -20.55 -17.40
CA VAL A 61 49.74 -21.99 -17.60
C VAL A 61 49.51 -22.36 -19.07
N ALA A 62 50.40 -21.90 -19.96
CA ALA A 62 50.65 -22.51 -21.28
C ALA A 62 51.86 -21.81 -21.95
N GLY A 63 53.03 -21.91 -21.32
CA GLY A 63 54.29 -21.62 -21.99
C GLY A 63 54.95 -22.94 -22.34
N GLU A 64 54.87 -23.35 -23.61
CA GLU A 64 55.91 -24.07 -24.36
C GLU A 64 55.37 -24.48 -25.74
N LYS A 65 55.60 -23.62 -26.76
CA LYS A 65 56.30 -23.95 -28.02
C LYS A 65 56.06 -22.88 -29.10
N GLN A 66 57.19 -22.35 -29.58
CA GLN A 66 57.50 -21.92 -30.95
C GLN A 66 56.86 -20.64 -31.53
N GLU A 67 57.72 -19.60 -31.55
CA GLU A 67 58.20 -18.84 -32.72
C GLU A 67 57.24 -18.23 -33.77
N HIS A 68 57.64 -17.00 -34.15
CA HIS A 68 57.52 -16.29 -35.43
C HIS A 68 56.34 -15.34 -35.67
N GLN A 69 56.73 -14.06 -35.88
CA GLN A 69 56.21 -13.08 -36.86
C GLN A 69 54.73 -12.65 -36.71
N GLN A 70 54.25 -11.45 -37.03
CA GLN A 70 54.75 -10.16 -37.48
C GLN A 70 53.47 -9.29 -37.65
N GLN A 71 53.50 -8.05 -37.19
CA GLN A 71 52.77 -6.86 -37.70
C GLN A 71 51.24 -6.84 -37.95
N THR A 72 50.77 -5.58 -37.94
CA THR A 72 49.53 -5.00 -38.50
C THR A 72 48.22 -5.27 -37.75
N GLN A 73 47.37 -4.31 -37.37
CA GLN A 73 46.82 -3.05 -37.92
C GLN A 73 45.31 -3.26 -38.13
N ASP A 74 44.54 -2.24 -37.72
CA ASP A 74 43.23 -1.86 -38.24
C ASP A 74 41.91 -2.52 -37.76
N GLN A 75 41.07 -1.59 -37.29
CA GLN A 75 39.68 -1.30 -37.69
C GLN A 75 38.52 -2.25 -37.33
N GLN A 76 37.65 -1.65 -36.50
CA GLN A 76 36.22 -1.40 -36.72
C GLN A 76 35.22 -2.56 -36.85
N THR A 77 33.99 -2.18 -36.46
CA THR A 77 32.68 -2.73 -36.85
C THR A 77 32.15 -3.97 -36.13
N SER A 78 31.28 -3.68 -35.16
CA SER A 78 29.84 -4.00 -35.14
C SER A 78 29.34 -5.41 -35.47
N GLN A 79 28.35 -5.78 -34.67
CA GLN A 79 27.20 -6.67 -34.92
C GLN A 79 27.20 -7.95 -34.11
N GLY A 80 26.03 -8.18 -33.50
CA GLY A 80 25.80 -9.18 -32.49
C GLY A 80 25.89 -10.60 -33.01
N GLN A 81 26.00 -11.53 -32.07
CA GLN A 81 25.47 -12.86 -32.24
C GLN A 81 25.09 -13.42 -30.86
N SER A 82 23.79 -13.61 -30.72
CA SER A 82 23.13 -14.53 -29.82
C SER A 82 23.78 -15.91 -29.86
N ASN A 83 24.07 -16.49 -28.70
CA ASN A 83 24.20 -17.93 -28.55
C ASN A 83 23.16 -18.43 -27.54
N HIS A 84 22.09 -19.01 -28.09
CA HIS A 84 21.27 -19.99 -27.38
C HIS A 84 22.03 -21.31 -27.28
N THR A 85 22.01 -21.92 -26.10
CA THR A 85 21.79 -23.36 -25.78
C THR A 85 22.13 -23.54 -24.29
N ASN A 86 21.40 -24.26 -23.43
CA ASN A 86 20.38 -25.28 -23.65
C ASN A 86 19.46 -25.37 -22.41
N GLY A 87 18.27 -25.93 -22.62
CA GLY A 87 17.10 -25.80 -21.77
C GLY A 87 17.15 -26.46 -20.38
N GLY A 88 16.49 -25.76 -19.45
CA GLY A 88 16.19 -26.21 -18.10
C GLY A 88 15.12 -25.32 -17.47
N ASN A 89 13.93 -25.27 -18.09
CA ASN A 89 12.67 -24.73 -17.55
C ASN A 89 12.80 -23.55 -16.55
N CYS A 90 13.31 -22.41 -17.01
CA CYS A 90 13.28 -21.16 -16.26
C CYS A 90 12.04 -20.39 -16.71
N LEU A 91 10.91 -20.55 -15.99
CA LEU A 91 9.97 -19.44 -15.91
C LEU A 91 10.71 -18.34 -15.15
N GLY A 92 11.40 -17.47 -15.89
CA GLY A 92 11.90 -16.22 -15.33
C GLY A 92 10.70 -15.53 -14.73
N GLU A 93 10.70 -15.36 -13.41
CA GLU A 93 9.65 -14.60 -12.77
C GLU A 93 9.81 -13.15 -13.26
N ASP A 94 8.92 -12.73 -14.16
CA ASP A 94 8.86 -11.37 -14.69
C ASP A 94 8.45 -10.41 -13.57
N TYR A 95 9.43 -9.99 -12.76
CA TYR A 95 9.23 -9.02 -11.70
C TYR A 95 9.40 -7.59 -12.21
N ALA A 96 8.39 -6.75 -11.96
CA ALA A 96 8.52 -5.31 -12.08
C ALA A 96 9.15 -4.73 -10.81
N HIS A 97 10.23 -3.96 -10.97
CA HIS A 97 10.89 -3.26 -9.88
C HIS A 97 10.50 -1.78 -9.88
N PHE A 98 9.92 -1.31 -8.78
CA PHE A 98 9.56 0.09 -8.59
C PHE A 98 10.49 0.75 -7.58
N ARG A 99 11.00 1.94 -7.92
CA ARG A 99 11.74 2.79 -6.99
C ARG A 99 10.77 3.81 -6.38
N PRO A 100 10.69 3.93 -5.04
CA PRO A 100 9.84 4.95 -4.43
C PRO A 100 10.24 6.37 -4.82
N ILE A 101 9.27 7.20 -5.17
CA ILE A 101 9.47 8.61 -5.51
C ILE A 101 9.59 9.51 -4.28
N GLY A 102 9.10 9.03 -3.13
CA GLY A 102 9.10 9.79 -1.89
C GLY A 102 8.65 8.96 -0.69
N VAL A 103 8.48 9.63 0.44
CA VAL A 103 8.04 9.04 1.71
C VAL A 103 6.85 9.82 2.26
N ILE A 104 5.85 9.09 2.74
CA ILE A 104 4.68 9.64 3.44
C ILE A 104 4.97 9.67 4.94
N ARG A 105 4.84 10.85 5.54
CA ARG A 105 4.87 11.08 6.97
C ARG A 105 3.46 11.24 7.52
N THR A 106 3.13 10.53 8.59
CA THR A 106 1.79 10.55 9.21
C THR A 106 1.88 10.50 10.72
N ALA A 107 0.76 10.77 11.40
CA ALA A 107 0.65 10.62 12.85
C ALA A 107 0.66 9.14 13.33
N PHE A 108 0.85 8.16 12.45
CA PHE A 108 0.72 6.75 12.79
C PHE A 108 2.06 6.03 12.75
N PRO A 109 2.78 5.92 13.88
CA PRO A 109 4.07 5.21 13.90
C PRO A 109 3.91 3.69 13.68
N GLU A 110 2.71 3.13 13.87
CA GLU A 110 2.40 1.71 13.72
C GLU A 110 1.09 1.48 12.97
N LYS A 111 0.84 0.23 12.52
CA LYS A 111 -0.41 -0.17 11.84
C LYS A 111 -1.67 -0.04 12.72
N ARG A 112 -1.49 0.06 14.03
CA ARG A 112 -2.60 0.07 14.99
C ARG A 112 -3.31 1.41 14.95
N ALA A 113 -4.62 1.38 14.80
CA ALA A 113 -5.48 2.57 14.70
C ALA A 113 -5.30 3.46 13.47
N VAL A 114 -4.49 3.04 12.50
CA VAL A 114 -4.51 3.63 11.16
C VAL A 114 -5.94 3.50 10.59
N PRO A 115 -6.54 4.60 10.11
CA PRO A 115 -7.84 4.56 9.47
C PRO A 115 -7.90 3.52 8.37
N ARG A 116 -9.05 2.88 8.19
CA ARG A 116 -9.17 1.82 7.18
C ARG A 116 -9.18 2.35 5.75
N GLN A 117 -9.54 3.62 5.59
CA GLN A 117 -9.68 4.37 4.34
C GLN A 117 -9.43 5.84 4.63
N SER A 118 -8.83 6.58 3.70
CA SER A 118 -8.48 8.01 3.85
C SER A 118 -9.65 8.88 4.32
N ILE A 119 -10.87 8.63 3.83
CA ILE A 119 -12.08 9.37 4.21
C ILE A 119 -12.43 9.27 5.70
N VAL A 120 -12.05 8.17 6.37
CA VAL A 120 -12.25 8.03 7.82
C VAL A 120 -11.28 8.93 8.57
N GLY A 121 -10.08 9.13 8.02
CA GLY A 121 -9.07 10.03 8.55
C GLY A 121 -9.06 11.37 7.84
N SER A 122 -10.21 11.89 7.40
CA SER A 122 -10.29 13.08 6.54
C SER A 122 -9.58 14.30 7.15
N ARG A 123 -9.65 14.49 8.48
CA ARG A 123 -9.01 15.60 9.18
C ARG A 123 -7.54 15.37 9.52
N LEU A 124 -7.06 14.13 9.34
CA LEU A 124 -5.70 13.77 9.71
C LEU A 124 -4.74 14.21 8.61
N ARG A 125 -3.82 15.10 8.99
CA ARG A 125 -2.79 15.63 8.12
C ARG A 125 -1.71 14.58 7.84
N GLY A 126 -1.27 14.52 6.60
CA GLY A 126 -0.07 13.81 6.17
C GLY A 126 0.84 14.72 5.34
N ILE A 127 2.09 14.29 5.19
CA ILE A 127 3.08 15.00 4.38
C ILE A 127 3.74 13.99 3.45
N ILE A 128 3.87 14.34 2.18
CA ILE A 128 4.71 13.63 1.22
C ILE A 128 6.00 14.42 1.06
N GLN A 129 7.13 13.78 1.27
CA GLN A 129 8.44 14.32 0.94
C GLN A 129 9.00 13.52 -0.24
N LEU A 130 9.23 14.19 -1.38
CA LEU A 130 9.88 13.55 -2.51
C LEU A 130 11.36 13.29 -2.20
N ASN A 131 11.90 12.24 -2.82
CA ASN A 131 13.31 11.88 -2.66
C ASN A 131 14.18 12.70 -3.62
N ASP A 132 15.23 13.33 -3.09
CA ASP A 132 16.19 14.13 -3.89
C ASP A 132 16.90 13.33 -5.00
N GLY A 133 16.95 12.00 -4.89
CA GLY A 133 17.61 11.13 -5.86
C GLY A 133 16.74 10.64 -7.01
N VAL A 134 15.51 11.15 -7.16
CA VAL A 134 14.56 10.76 -8.21
C VAL A 134 14.65 11.69 -9.41
N PHE A 135 14.66 13.00 -9.16
CA PHE A 135 14.81 14.07 -10.16
C PHE A 135 15.92 15.01 -9.74
N THR A 136 16.53 15.73 -10.69
CA THR A 136 17.51 16.78 -10.36
C THR A 136 16.87 17.91 -9.56
N ASN A 137 15.63 18.30 -9.92
CA ASN A 137 14.82 19.31 -9.24
C ASN A 137 13.43 18.70 -8.95
N PRO A 138 13.25 18.00 -7.81
CA PRO A 138 11.99 17.31 -7.49
C PRO A 138 10.77 18.24 -7.40
N GLU A 139 10.95 19.49 -6.99
CA GLU A 139 9.91 20.52 -6.92
C GLU A 139 9.25 20.79 -8.28
N HIS A 140 10.00 20.76 -9.39
CA HIS A 140 9.46 20.99 -10.73
C HIS A 140 8.44 19.89 -11.12
N SER A 141 8.57 18.68 -10.56
CA SER A 141 7.62 17.59 -10.82
C SER A 141 6.25 17.79 -10.16
N LEU A 142 6.11 18.82 -9.32
CA LEU A 142 4.89 19.17 -8.59
C LEU A 142 4.20 20.43 -9.10
N GLU A 143 4.81 21.15 -10.05
CA GLU A 143 4.25 22.39 -10.61
C GLU A 143 2.88 22.15 -11.27
N GLY A 144 1.92 23.04 -11.00
CA GLY A 144 0.54 22.96 -11.50
C GLY A 144 -0.36 22.02 -10.70
N LEU A 145 0.19 21.29 -9.72
CA LEU A 145 -0.60 20.39 -8.88
C LEU A 145 -1.46 21.18 -7.86
N GLU A 146 -1.07 22.42 -7.55
CA GLU A 146 -1.80 23.37 -6.70
C GLU A 146 -3.16 23.82 -7.27
N ASP A 147 -3.37 23.69 -8.58
CA ASP A 147 -4.65 23.98 -9.24
C ASP A 147 -5.70 22.88 -8.97
N PHE A 148 -5.28 21.74 -8.41
CA PHE A 148 -6.14 20.64 -8.04
C PHE A 148 -6.43 20.65 -6.54
N SER A 149 -7.65 20.25 -6.16
CA SER A 149 -8.00 20.09 -4.75
C SER A 149 -7.66 18.70 -4.20
N HIS A 150 -7.55 17.69 -5.06
CA HIS A 150 -7.46 16.29 -4.62
C HIS A 150 -6.46 15.48 -5.47
N LEU A 151 -5.83 14.50 -4.83
CA LEU A 151 -4.84 13.60 -5.42
C LEU A 151 -5.18 12.13 -5.19
N TRP A 152 -4.87 11.31 -6.18
CA TRP A 152 -4.60 9.89 -5.99
C TRP A 152 -3.16 9.69 -5.54
N LEU A 153 -3.00 9.05 -4.39
CA LEU A 153 -1.73 8.54 -3.92
C LEU A 153 -1.64 7.05 -4.17
N ILE A 154 -0.61 6.62 -4.88
CA ILE A 154 -0.26 5.21 -5.07
C ILE A 154 0.97 4.93 -4.23
N TYR A 155 0.88 3.96 -3.31
CA TYR A 155 1.93 3.72 -2.32
C TYR A 155 2.11 2.24 -2.02
N HIS A 156 3.22 1.89 -1.38
CA HIS A 156 3.57 0.51 -1.04
C HIS A 156 3.24 0.18 0.43
N PHE A 157 2.50 -0.91 0.69
CA PHE A 157 2.27 -1.44 2.04
C PHE A 157 3.54 -2.11 2.62
N HIS A 158 4.60 -1.33 2.80
CA HIS A 158 5.94 -1.76 3.22
C HIS A 158 5.98 -2.51 4.57
N ARG A 159 4.97 -2.34 5.44
CA ARG A 159 4.84 -3.08 6.72
C ARG A 159 3.98 -4.35 6.63
N ASN A 160 3.63 -4.77 5.43
CA ASN A 160 2.89 -5.99 5.19
C ASN A 160 3.80 -7.12 4.65
N ASN A 161 4.42 -7.84 5.58
CA ASN A 161 5.34 -8.93 5.26
C ASN A 161 4.66 -10.31 5.15
N ALA A 162 3.32 -10.36 5.25
CA ALA A 162 2.60 -11.63 5.27
C ALA A 162 2.36 -12.16 3.87
N HIS A 163 2.52 -13.47 3.68
CA HIS A 163 2.16 -14.13 2.42
C HIS A 163 0.69 -13.86 2.06
N PRO A 164 0.43 -13.40 0.82
CA PRO A 164 -0.93 -13.08 0.38
C PRO A 164 -1.78 -14.34 0.35
N LYS A 165 -3.02 -14.23 0.82
CA LYS A 165 -4.01 -15.32 0.77
C LYS A 165 -5.06 -14.98 -0.27
N ALA A 166 -5.53 -15.99 -1.00
CA ALA A 166 -6.61 -15.82 -1.99
C ALA A 166 -7.91 -15.29 -1.37
N LYS A 167 -8.18 -15.64 -0.11
CA LYS A 167 -9.34 -15.15 0.67
C LYS A 167 -8.91 -14.42 1.93
N VAL A 168 -9.64 -13.37 2.29
CA VAL A 168 -9.45 -12.56 3.50
C VAL A 168 -10.78 -12.39 4.24
N ALA A 169 -10.75 -12.01 5.51
CA ALA A 169 -11.94 -11.72 6.32
C ALA A 169 -12.05 -10.21 6.57
N PRO A 170 -12.83 -9.46 5.77
CA PRO A 170 -12.99 -8.03 5.96
C PRO A 170 -13.63 -7.69 7.31
N PRO A 171 -13.23 -6.57 7.95
CA PRO A 171 -13.80 -6.10 9.21
C PRO A 171 -15.32 -5.99 9.25
N ARG A 172 -15.94 -5.59 8.13
CA ARG A 172 -17.39 -5.38 8.02
C ARG A 172 -18.19 -6.65 7.76
N LEU A 173 -17.51 -7.78 7.49
CA LEU A 173 -18.16 -9.04 7.11
C LEU A 173 -18.25 -10.06 8.27
N GLY A 174 -18.11 -9.61 9.52
CA GLY A 174 -18.40 -10.43 10.70
C GLY A 174 -17.55 -11.71 10.87
N GLY A 175 -16.45 -11.86 10.13
CA GLY A 175 -15.59 -13.06 10.16
C GLY A 175 -15.69 -13.96 8.93
N GLU A 176 -16.70 -13.78 8.08
CA GLU A 176 -16.81 -14.45 6.79
C GLU A 176 -15.66 -14.06 5.86
N ARG A 177 -15.33 -14.96 4.92
CA ARG A 177 -14.19 -14.79 4.01
C ARG A 177 -14.61 -14.59 2.56
N VAL A 178 -14.04 -13.58 1.92
CA VAL A 178 -14.23 -13.27 0.49
C VAL A 178 -12.90 -13.21 -0.24
N GLY A 179 -12.93 -13.22 -1.57
CA GLY A 179 -11.73 -13.11 -2.40
C GLY A 179 -10.96 -11.82 -2.13
N VAL A 180 -9.63 -11.85 -2.13
CA VAL A 180 -8.81 -10.66 -1.82
C VAL A 180 -9.09 -9.48 -2.75
N PHE A 181 -9.38 -9.73 -4.03
CA PHE A 181 -9.67 -8.71 -5.04
C PHE A 181 -11.06 -8.08 -4.93
N SER A 182 -11.98 -8.69 -4.16
CA SER A 182 -13.26 -8.05 -3.80
C SER A 182 -13.13 -7.15 -2.56
N THR A 183 -11.91 -6.81 -2.14
CA THR A 183 -11.62 -6.05 -0.92
C THR A 183 -10.49 -5.06 -1.16
N ARG A 184 -10.29 -4.14 -0.20
CA ARG A 184 -9.12 -3.25 -0.13
C ARG A 184 -8.08 -3.73 0.90
N SER A 185 -7.96 -5.04 1.10
CA SER A 185 -6.98 -5.62 2.04
C SER A 185 -5.54 -5.32 1.61
N PRO A 186 -4.63 -4.94 2.54
CA PRO A 186 -3.20 -4.78 2.23
C PRO A 186 -2.50 -6.12 1.95
N HIS A 187 -3.06 -7.24 2.41
CA HIS A 187 -2.54 -8.61 2.20
C HIS A 187 -2.85 -9.15 0.79
N ARG A 188 -2.18 -8.61 -0.22
CA ARG A 188 -2.39 -8.90 -1.66
C ARG A 188 -1.07 -9.13 -2.40
N PRO A 189 -1.08 -9.82 -3.56
CA PRO A 189 0.13 -10.17 -4.30
C PRO A 189 1.02 -8.98 -4.65
N CYS A 190 0.41 -7.90 -5.17
CA CYS A 190 1.05 -6.60 -5.30
C CYS A 190 0.52 -5.72 -4.15
N PRO A 191 1.32 -5.48 -3.09
CA PRO A 191 0.91 -4.71 -1.91
C PRO A 191 0.89 -3.19 -2.19
N ILE A 192 0.10 -2.79 -3.19
CA ILE A 192 -0.09 -1.40 -3.61
C ILE A 192 -1.40 -0.88 -2.99
N GLY A 193 -1.29 0.26 -2.31
CA GLY A 193 -2.38 1.05 -1.78
C GLY A 193 -2.77 2.18 -2.74
N LEU A 194 -4.01 2.64 -2.59
CA LEU A 194 -4.59 3.74 -3.35
C LEU A 194 -5.45 4.56 -2.40
N SER A 195 -5.14 5.85 -2.26
CA SER A 195 -5.88 6.77 -1.39
C SER A 195 -6.19 8.05 -2.13
N LEU A 196 -7.44 8.50 -2.03
CA LEU A 196 -7.86 9.85 -2.43
C LEU A 196 -7.64 10.78 -1.24
N VAL A 197 -6.87 11.84 -1.45
CA VAL A 197 -6.52 12.82 -0.42
C VAL A 197 -6.82 14.24 -0.89
N GLU A 198 -7.03 15.16 0.03
CA GLU A 198 -7.23 16.59 -0.24
C GLU A 198 -5.90 17.33 -0.08
N ILE A 199 -5.53 18.17 -1.04
CA ILE A 199 -4.31 18.98 -0.98
C ILE A 199 -4.53 20.12 -0.01
N GLU A 200 -3.65 20.25 0.98
CA GLU A 200 -3.61 21.43 1.86
C GLU A 200 -2.65 22.48 1.30
N LYS A 201 -1.44 22.04 0.93
CA LYS A 201 -0.36 22.94 0.51
C LYS A 201 0.74 22.18 -0.23
N ILE A 202 1.36 22.83 -1.21
CA ILE A 202 2.57 22.34 -1.89
C ILE A 202 3.67 23.38 -1.66
N GLU A 203 4.84 22.92 -1.19
CA GLU A 203 6.01 23.75 -0.97
C GLU A 203 7.28 22.96 -1.29
N ASN A 204 8.11 23.49 -2.19
CA ASN A 204 9.32 22.82 -2.66
C ASN A 204 8.99 21.39 -3.13
N ALA A 205 9.74 20.40 -2.65
CA ALA A 205 9.54 18.98 -2.93
C ALA A 205 8.54 18.30 -1.96
N THR A 206 7.64 19.06 -1.35
CA THR A 206 6.76 18.59 -0.27
C THR A 206 5.28 18.90 -0.56
N ILE A 207 4.42 17.90 -0.33
CA ILE A 207 2.96 18.05 -0.40
C ILE A 207 2.38 17.77 0.98
N SER A 208 1.69 18.75 1.56
CA SER A 208 0.84 18.56 2.74
C SER A 208 -0.59 18.26 2.30
N PHE A 209 -1.23 17.28 2.93
CA PHE A 209 -2.55 16.81 2.54
C PHE A 209 -3.40 16.36 3.74
N PHE A 210 -4.71 16.31 3.54
CA PHE A 210 -5.72 15.80 4.45
C PHE A 210 -6.29 14.46 3.95
N GLY A 211 -6.63 13.55 4.87
CA GLY A 211 -7.14 12.22 4.54
C GLY A 211 -6.05 11.16 4.53
N THR A 212 -5.68 10.63 5.69
CA THR A 212 -4.61 9.61 5.80
C THR A 212 -5.10 8.26 6.28
N ASP A 213 -4.65 7.19 5.61
CA ASP A 213 -4.81 5.78 5.99
C ASP A 213 -3.50 5.00 5.88
N MET A 214 -2.37 5.72 6.06
CA MET A 214 -1.03 5.19 5.90
C MET A 214 -0.25 5.24 7.22
N VAL A 215 0.65 4.27 7.39
CA VAL A 215 1.64 4.28 8.47
C VAL A 215 2.75 5.26 8.14
N ASP A 216 3.35 5.89 9.13
CA ASP A 216 4.51 6.75 8.98
C ASP A 216 5.67 5.98 8.32
N GLY A 217 6.33 6.65 7.37
CA GLY A 217 7.41 6.09 6.56
C GLY A 217 6.93 5.30 5.35
N THR A 218 5.64 5.39 4.98
CA THR A 218 5.11 4.67 3.81
C THR A 218 5.75 5.17 2.50
N PRO A 219 6.35 4.30 1.68
CA PRO A 219 6.93 4.71 0.40
C PRO A 219 5.85 5.08 -0.62
N VAL A 220 6.00 6.24 -1.26
CA VAL A 220 5.15 6.67 -2.39
C VAL A 220 5.71 6.08 -3.67
N LEU A 221 4.81 5.53 -4.49
CA LEU A 221 5.14 5.01 -5.81
C LEU A 221 4.78 6.00 -6.91
N ASP A 222 3.61 6.66 -6.80
CA ASP A 222 3.13 7.58 -7.82
C ASP A 222 2.06 8.54 -7.25
N ILE A 223 1.88 9.69 -7.90
CA ILE A 223 0.94 10.76 -7.53
C ILE A 223 0.21 11.18 -8.80
N LYS A 224 -1.13 11.28 -8.74
CA LYS A 224 -1.94 11.74 -9.87
C LYS A 224 -3.03 12.71 -9.41
N PRO A 225 -3.36 13.75 -10.19
CA PRO A 225 -4.53 14.57 -9.88
C PRO A 225 -5.82 13.74 -9.97
N TYR A 226 -6.75 14.00 -9.06
CA TYR A 226 -8.09 13.44 -9.15
C TYR A 226 -8.93 14.27 -10.11
N ILE A 227 -9.50 13.64 -11.13
CA ILE A 227 -10.35 14.30 -12.12
C ILE A 227 -11.71 13.61 -12.11
N PRO A 228 -12.76 14.25 -11.55
CA PRO A 228 -14.09 13.63 -11.44
C PRO A 228 -14.63 13.08 -12.76
N HIS A 229 -14.38 13.76 -13.88
CA HIS A 229 -14.83 13.33 -15.19
C HIS A 229 -14.24 11.98 -15.63
N TYR A 230 -13.00 11.66 -15.23
CA TYR A 230 -12.32 10.40 -15.58
C TYR A 230 -12.45 9.33 -14.51
N ASP A 231 -12.42 9.75 -13.24
CA ASP A 231 -12.33 8.85 -12.10
C ASP A 231 -13.71 8.51 -11.49
N ALA A 232 -14.69 9.38 -11.65
CA ALA A 232 -16.06 9.10 -11.24
C ALA A 232 -16.84 8.50 -12.43
N PRO A 233 -17.55 7.38 -12.22
CA PRO A 233 -18.34 6.78 -13.28
C PRO A 233 -19.47 7.73 -13.71
N SER A 234 -19.57 7.98 -15.02
CA SER A 234 -20.61 8.84 -15.59
C SER A 234 -21.99 8.18 -15.50
N LEU A 235 -23.00 8.98 -15.13
CA LEU A 235 -24.40 8.58 -15.09
C LEU A 235 -25.03 8.81 -16.47
N SER A 236 -24.83 7.91 -17.43
CA SER A 236 -25.72 7.88 -18.61
C SER A 236 -27.01 7.17 -18.22
N VAL A 237 -28.01 7.95 -17.79
CA VAL A 237 -29.41 7.49 -17.85
C VAL A 237 -29.75 7.42 -19.33
N ASP A 238 -30.21 6.25 -19.80
CA ASP A 238 -30.38 5.86 -21.21
C ASP A 238 -29.11 5.55 -22.01
N SER A 239 -28.78 4.26 -22.04
CA SER A 239 -28.75 3.47 -23.29
C SER A 239 -28.45 2.03 -22.92
N GLY A 240 -29.33 1.10 -23.31
CA GLY A 240 -29.12 -0.32 -23.11
C GLY A 240 -27.72 -0.71 -23.58
N ARG A 241 -26.91 -1.27 -22.68
CA ARG A 241 -25.77 -2.11 -23.05
C ARG A 241 -26.34 -3.38 -23.69
N THR A 242 -26.82 -3.27 -24.93
CA THR A 242 -26.98 -4.44 -25.78
C THR A 242 -25.58 -4.98 -26.00
N SER A 243 -25.36 -6.20 -25.52
CA SER A 243 -24.22 -7.00 -25.90
C SER A 243 -24.25 -7.16 -27.43
N VAL A 244 -23.49 -6.32 -28.14
CA VAL A 244 -23.20 -6.57 -29.55
C VAL A 244 -22.28 -7.79 -29.56
N GLY A 245 -22.88 -8.96 -29.74
CA GLY A 245 -22.17 -10.17 -30.10
C GLY A 245 -21.47 -9.97 -31.46
N PRO A 246 -20.47 -10.81 -31.77
CA PRO A 246 -19.62 -10.59 -32.94
C PRO A 246 -20.41 -10.92 -34.21
N HIS A 247 -20.86 -9.89 -34.92
CA HIS A 247 -21.19 -10.00 -36.34
C HIS A 247 -20.74 -8.73 -37.08
N GLU A 248 -19.64 -8.93 -37.80
CA GLU A 248 -19.16 -8.28 -39.03
C GLU A 248 -19.71 -6.89 -39.40
N SER A 249 -18.86 -5.88 -39.20
CA SER A 249 -18.34 -5.08 -40.32
C SER A 249 -16.93 -4.62 -39.97
N SER A 250 -15.96 -5.45 -40.33
CA SER A 250 -14.53 -5.16 -40.27
C SER A 250 -14.19 -4.05 -41.27
N LEU A 251 -13.85 -2.84 -40.79
CA LEU A 251 -12.79 -2.05 -41.42
C LEU A 251 -12.32 -0.77 -40.69
N ASP A 252 -12.90 -0.32 -39.57
CA ASP A 252 -12.49 0.99 -39.01
C ASP A 252 -12.00 0.99 -37.54
N PHE A 253 -11.73 -0.16 -36.92
CA PHE A 253 -11.37 -0.21 -35.49
C PHE A 253 -9.86 -0.29 -35.18
N TYR A 254 -8.99 -0.35 -36.19
CA TYR A 254 -7.55 -0.56 -35.98
C TYR A 254 -6.64 0.62 -36.37
N ASP A 255 -7.16 1.72 -36.93
CA ASP A 255 -6.33 2.80 -37.48
C ASP A 255 -6.29 4.08 -36.62
N SER A 256 -6.54 3.95 -35.31
CA SER A 256 -6.43 5.08 -34.36
C SER A 256 -5.91 4.62 -33.00
N ARG A 257 -4.89 3.75 -32.99
CA ARG A 257 -4.00 3.66 -31.83
C ARG A 257 -3.02 4.81 -31.91
N GLN A 258 -3.32 5.91 -31.23
CA GLN A 258 -2.25 6.78 -30.76
C GLN A 258 -1.54 6.04 -29.63
N GLU A 259 -0.26 5.76 -29.83
CA GLU A 259 0.62 5.26 -28.77
C GLU A 259 0.73 6.34 -27.68
N PRO A 260 0.77 5.98 -26.39
CA PRO A 260 0.93 6.97 -25.33
C PRO A 260 2.42 7.34 -25.24
N ASP A 261 2.88 8.23 -26.11
CA ASP A 261 4.06 9.05 -25.85
C ASP A 261 3.63 10.51 -25.65
N GLY A 262 4.25 11.15 -24.66
CA GLY A 262 3.88 12.48 -24.22
C GLY A 262 4.57 13.53 -25.06
N GLU A 263 3.89 14.03 -26.10
CA GLU A 263 4.06 15.39 -26.61
C GLU A 263 2.70 15.96 -27.01
N GLU A 264 2.47 17.23 -26.66
CA GLU A 264 1.23 17.97 -26.89
C GLU A 264 0.97 18.15 -28.40
N SER A 265 -0.31 18.15 -28.78
CA SER A 265 -0.71 18.76 -30.06
C SER A 265 -1.81 19.79 -29.82
N ASP A 266 -1.59 20.96 -30.40
CA ASP A 266 -2.45 22.14 -30.36
C ASP A 266 -3.90 21.79 -30.74
N LEU A 267 -4.78 21.81 -29.74
CA LEU A 267 -6.22 21.84 -29.98
C LEU A 267 -6.82 23.06 -29.28
N GLU A 268 -6.72 24.19 -29.96
CA GLU A 268 -7.57 25.36 -29.71
C GLU A 268 -9.05 25.01 -29.91
N LEU A 269 -9.86 25.61 -29.03
CA LEU A 269 -11.21 26.09 -29.28
C LEU A 269 -12.36 25.07 -29.23
N TYR A 270 -12.93 24.90 -28.03
CA TYR A 270 -14.38 24.94 -27.68
C TYR A 270 -14.42 24.59 -26.18
N GLY A 271 -14.51 25.54 -25.24
CA GLY A 271 -15.64 26.44 -25.06
C GLY A 271 -16.09 26.31 -23.61
N ALA A 272 -15.63 27.25 -22.77
CA ALA A 272 -16.12 27.42 -21.42
C ALA A 272 -17.62 27.78 -21.46
N ALA A 273 -18.46 26.94 -20.86
CA ALA A 273 -19.81 27.30 -20.44
C ALA A 273 -19.99 26.77 -19.03
N GLY A 274 -20.13 27.72 -18.10
CA GLY A 274 -20.05 27.48 -16.68
C GLY A 274 -21.22 26.66 -16.13
N TYR A 275 -20.94 25.99 -15.02
CA TYR A 275 -21.96 25.69 -14.04
C TYR A 275 -21.50 26.23 -12.69
N SER A 276 -21.82 27.51 -12.47
CA SER A 276 -21.96 28.10 -11.15
C SER A 276 -23.10 27.36 -10.45
N GLY A 277 -22.76 26.46 -9.54
CA GLY A 277 -23.70 25.76 -8.69
C GLY A 277 -23.14 25.64 -7.28
N THR A 278 -23.17 26.76 -6.54
CA THR A 278 -22.99 26.75 -5.08
C THR A 278 -24.08 25.91 -4.44
N ALA A 279 -23.69 24.82 -3.78
CA ALA A 279 -24.49 24.18 -2.75
C ALA A 279 -23.55 23.74 -1.62
N GLY A 280 -23.52 24.53 -0.54
CA GLY A 280 -22.89 24.14 0.70
C GLY A 280 -23.59 22.90 1.26
N ILE A 281 -22.80 21.86 1.55
CA ILE A 281 -23.25 20.70 2.31
C ILE A 281 -22.18 20.42 3.36
N GLY A 282 -22.60 20.44 4.62
CA GLY A 282 -21.75 20.22 5.78
C GLY A 282 -21.03 18.87 5.74
N ALA A 283 -19.82 18.87 6.27
CA ALA A 283 -19.06 17.67 6.60
C ALA A 283 -19.93 16.72 7.44
N ASP A 284 -19.86 15.42 7.15
CA ASP A 284 -20.42 14.29 7.92
C ASP A 284 -21.61 13.51 7.31
N ALA A 285 -21.79 13.55 5.98
CA ALA A 285 -22.65 12.57 5.29
C ALA A 285 -21.85 11.79 4.24
N ILE A 286 -21.79 10.46 4.41
CA ILE A 286 -21.36 9.52 3.37
C ILE A 286 -22.29 9.71 2.17
N LEU A 287 -21.82 10.41 1.13
CA LEU A 287 -22.55 10.51 -0.13
C LEU A 287 -22.81 9.09 -0.65
N PRO A 288 -24.08 8.71 -0.94
CA PRO A 288 -24.37 7.42 -1.53
C PRO A 288 -23.59 7.28 -2.85
N PRO A 289 -23.19 6.05 -3.24
CA PRO A 289 -22.57 5.86 -4.55
C PRO A 289 -23.50 6.45 -5.62
N PRO A 290 -22.94 7.09 -6.67
CA PRO A 290 -23.73 7.45 -7.84
C PRO A 290 -24.55 6.22 -8.24
N SER A 291 -25.83 6.40 -8.56
CA SER A 291 -26.79 5.29 -8.77
C SER A 291 -26.35 4.22 -9.80
N ALA A 292 -25.31 4.48 -10.59
CA ALA A 292 -24.66 3.53 -11.49
C ALA A 292 -23.66 2.55 -10.84
N VAL A 293 -23.17 2.81 -9.62
CA VAL A 293 -22.11 1.99 -8.99
C VAL A 293 -22.70 0.95 -8.05
N ARG A 294 -22.54 -0.33 -8.42
CA ARG A 294 -22.95 -1.44 -7.57
C ARG A 294 -21.92 -1.70 -6.47
N VAL A 295 -22.32 -1.49 -5.23
CA VAL A 295 -21.52 -1.79 -4.04
C VAL A 295 -22.26 -2.80 -3.15
N PRO A 296 -21.62 -3.90 -2.69
CA PRO A 296 -22.27 -4.84 -1.78
C PRO A 296 -22.68 -4.17 -0.45
N ASN A 297 -23.84 -4.54 0.09
CA ASN A 297 -24.39 -3.94 1.32
C ASN A 297 -23.45 -4.01 2.53
N TRP A 298 -22.67 -5.09 2.65
CA TRP A 298 -21.70 -5.25 3.74
C TRP A 298 -20.54 -4.23 3.68
N VAL A 299 -20.28 -3.63 2.51
CA VAL A 299 -19.32 -2.53 2.37
C VAL A 299 -19.96 -1.22 2.82
N VAL A 300 -21.25 -1.01 2.55
CA VAL A 300 -21.97 0.24 2.86
C VAL A 300 -22.32 0.35 4.34
N ALA A 301 -22.51 -0.77 5.03
CA ALA A 301 -22.87 -0.80 6.45
C ALA A 301 -21.88 0.00 7.31
N SER A 302 -22.36 1.10 7.89
CA SER A 302 -21.61 1.97 8.79
C SER A 302 -22.02 1.70 10.22
N ASN A 303 -21.30 0.80 10.89
CA ASN A 303 -21.39 0.70 12.35
C ASN A 303 -20.45 1.73 12.94
N ARG A 304 -21.01 2.87 13.35
CA ARG A 304 -20.30 3.92 14.08
C ARG A 304 -20.44 3.68 15.58
N LEU A 305 -19.35 3.83 16.32
CA LEU A 305 -19.34 3.75 17.78
C LEU A 305 -19.55 5.13 18.40
N SER A 306 -20.25 5.20 19.51
CA SER A 306 -20.32 6.43 20.30
C SER A 306 -19.03 6.60 21.11
N VAL A 307 -18.30 7.69 20.88
CA VAL A 307 -17.03 7.98 21.55
C VAL A 307 -17.26 8.89 22.75
N THR A 308 -16.86 8.46 23.94
CA THR A 308 -16.92 9.25 25.17
C THR A 308 -15.53 9.39 25.79
N PHE A 309 -15.34 10.43 26.60
CA PHE A 309 -14.10 10.69 27.33
C PHE A 309 -14.43 10.79 28.81
N ASN A 310 -13.62 10.17 29.66
CA ASN A 310 -13.73 10.40 31.10
C ASN A 310 -13.07 11.74 31.49
N GLU A 311 -13.38 12.24 32.69
CA GLU A 311 -12.85 13.51 33.19
C GLU A 311 -11.31 13.57 33.16
N HIS A 312 -10.66 12.43 33.45
CA HIS A 312 -9.20 12.31 33.43
C HIS A 312 -8.61 12.52 32.02
N ALA A 313 -9.16 11.87 31.01
CA ALA A 313 -8.73 12.01 29.63
C ALA A 313 -9.02 13.41 29.07
N GLU A 314 -10.14 14.03 29.46
CA GLU A 314 -10.44 15.42 29.06
C GLU A 314 -9.45 16.42 29.64
N ALA A 315 -9.03 16.25 30.90
CA ALA A 315 -7.98 17.06 31.50
C ALA A 315 -6.64 16.89 30.77
N GLN A 316 -6.25 15.65 30.46
CA GLN A 316 -5.01 15.34 29.74
C GLN A 316 -5.00 15.90 28.31
N LEU A 317 -6.14 15.87 27.61
CA LEU A 317 -6.24 16.45 26.27
C LEU A 317 -5.99 17.96 26.29
N LYS A 318 -6.54 18.66 27.28
CA LYS A 318 -6.34 20.11 27.45
C LYS A 318 -4.88 20.44 27.77
N GLU A 319 -4.25 19.66 28.63
CA GLU A 319 -2.83 19.82 28.99
C GLU A 319 -1.89 19.59 27.80
N LEU A 320 -2.15 18.53 27.02
CA LEU A 320 -1.31 18.14 25.89
C LEU A 320 -1.61 18.91 24.59
N GLN A 321 -2.64 19.76 24.58
CA GLN A 321 -3.11 20.50 23.38
C GLN A 321 -3.42 19.60 22.18
N VAL A 322 -3.90 18.38 22.44
CA VAL A 322 -4.26 17.43 21.37
C VAL A 322 -5.69 17.66 20.92
N GLU A 323 -5.88 17.70 19.61
CA GLU A 323 -7.21 17.85 19.03
C GLU A 323 -8.07 16.60 19.29
N LYS A 324 -9.17 16.79 20.02
CA LYS A 324 -10.11 15.73 20.41
C LYS A 324 -10.71 15.02 19.19
N GLN A 325 -10.98 15.77 18.11
CA GLN A 325 -11.72 15.25 16.96
C GLN A 325 -10.95 14.14 16.22
N CYS A 326 -9.63 14.27 16.08
CA CYS A 326 -8.78 13.24 15.48
C CYS A 326 -8.93 11.87 16.17
N ILE A 327 -9.07 11.85 17.50
CA ILE A 327 -9.27 10.61 18.27
C ILE A 327 -10.69 10.07 18.06
N VAL A 328 -11.68 10.96 18.02
CA VAL A 328 -13.08 10.60 17.76
C VAL A 328 -13.23 9.92 16.41
N ASP A 329 -12.72 10.53 15.34
CA ASP A 329 -12.85 10.02 13.97
C ASP A 329 -12.30 8.59 13.82
N ILE A 330 -11.15 8.33 14.45
CA ILE A 330 -10.51 7.00 14.48
C ILE A 330 -11.38 5.99 15.25
N LEU A 331 -11.83 6.36 16.46
CA LEU A 331 -12.55 5.46 17.36
C LEU A 331 -13.97 5.17 16.89
N GLU A 332 -14.64 6.16 16.29
CA GLU A 332 -16.00 6.04 15.75
C GLU A 332 -16.06 4.97 14.65
N ALA A 333 -15.00 4.83 13.85
CA ALA A 333 -14.90 3.82 12.79
C ALA A 333 -14.48 2.42 13.26
N ASP A 334 -14.31 2.23 14.58
CA ASP A 334 -13.72 1.07 15.24
C ASP A 334 -12.37 0.66 14.62
N PRO A 335 -11.21 1.05 15.21
CA PRO A 335 -9.90 0.72 14.68
C PRO A 335 -9.49 -0.76 14.87
N ARG A 336 -10.27 -1.56 15.63
CA ARG A 336 -9.87 -2.93 15.99
C ARG A 336 -9.98 -3.89 14.79
N SER A 337 -9.09 -4.86 14.71
CA SER A 337 -9.22 -5.95 13.72
C SER A 337 -10.37 -6.88 14.09
N VAL A 338 -10.89 -7.66 13.13
CA VAL A 338 -11.90 -8.71 13.39
C VAL A 338 -11.45 -9.60 14.55
N TYR A 339 -10.20 -10.05 14.50
CA TYR A 339 -9.59 -10.89 15.53
C TYR A 339 -9.66 -10.26 16.93
N LEU A 340 -9.33 -8.97 17.06
CA LEU A 340 -9.35 -8.28 18.35
C LEU A 340 -10.77 -8.17 18.92
N ARG A 341 -11.77 -7.87 18.07
CA ARG A 341 -13.17 -7.82 18.52
C ARG A 341 -13.66 -9.19 18.98
N THR A 342 -13.37 -10.25 18.23
CA THR A 342 -13.83 -11.61 18.56
C THR A 342 -13.17 -12.18 19.80
N LYS A 343 -11.86 -11.92 20.01
CA LYS A 343 -11.10 -12.54 21.11
C LYS A 343 -11.09 -11.71 22.39
N TYR A 344 -11.25 -10.38 22.29
CA TYR A 344 -11.02 -9.44 23.40
C TYR A 344 -12.03 -8.29 23.44
N GLY A 345 -13.31 -8.56 23.15
CA GLY A 345 -14.36 -7.54 22.92
C GLY A 345 -14.52 -6.45 23.99
N SER A 346 -14.23 -6.74 25.27
CA SER A 346 -14.37 -5.78 26.39
C SER A 346 -13.05 -5.35 27.04
N GLN A 347 -11.92 -5.50 26.34
CA GLN A 347 -10.60 -5.12 26.87
C GLN A 347 -10.16 -3.71 26.46
N ILE A 348 -9.18 -3.23 27.21
CA ILE A 348 -8.46 -2.00 26.94
C ILE A 348 -7.75 -2.12 25.59
N PHE A 349 -7.92 -1.10 24.76
CA PHE A 349 -7.23 -0.93 23.50
C PHE A 349 -6.39 0.35 23.57
N THR A 350 -5.10 0.19 23.27
CA THR A 350 -4.13 1.27 23.27
C THR A 350 -3.55 1.44 21.89
N PHE A 351 -3.38 2.68 21.45
CA PHE A 351 -2.73 3.02 20.19
C PHE A 351 -1.94 4.32 20.32
N GLN A 352 -0.99 4.52 19.41
CA GLN A 352 -0.19 5.73 19.34
C GLN A 352 -0.71 6.64 18.23
N LEU A 353 -0.76 7.93 18.54
CA LEU A 353 -1.09 9.00 17.61
C LEU A 353 -0.08 10.12 17.82
N ARG A 354 0.84 10.31 16.88
CA ARG A 354 1.95 11.26 16.95
C ARG A 354 2.75 11.08 18.24
N GLU A 355 2.75 12.07 19.11
CA GLU A 355 3.48 12.09 20.38
C GLU A 355 2.66 11.55 21.57
N VAL A 356 1.43 11.10 21.35
CA VAL A 356 0.58 10.61 22.43
C VAL A 356 0.20 9.14 22.27
N THR A 357 -0.02 8.50 23.40
CA THR A 357 -0.61 7.17 23.52
C THR A 357 -2.03 7.35 24.06
N VAL A 358 -3.00 6.87 23.31
CA VAL A 358 -4.43 6.89 23.67
C VAL A 358 -4.83 5.51 24.15
N THR A 359 -5.40 5.45 25.33
CA THR A 359 -5.95 4.22 25.93
C THR A 359 -7.45 4.37 26.04
N CYS A 360 -8.19 3.39 25.53
CA CYS A 360 -9.65 3.38 25.51
C CYS A 360 -10.20 2.00 25.84
N LYS A 361 -11.45 1.95 26.28
CA LYS A 361 -12.17 0.72 26.61
C LYS A 361 -13.41 0.64 25.73
N PHE A 362 -13.55 -0.49 25.03
CA PHE A 362 -14.71 -0.77 24.19
C PHE A 362 -15.79 -1.50 24.98
N ASP A 363 -17.03 -1.10 24.76
CA ASP A 363 -18.22 -1.84 25.16
C ASP A 363 -19.03 -2.20 23.91
N ASP A 364 -18.77 -3.41 23.40
CA ASP A 364 -19.43 -3.93 22.19
C ASP A 364 -20.95 -4.09 22.37
N LYS A 365 -21.46 -4.24 23.60
CA LYS A 365 -22.90 -4.37 23.87
C LYS A 365 -23.60 -3.02 23.78
N ALA A 366 -22.96 -1.99 24.32
CA ALA A 366 -23.48 -0.63 24.30
C ALA A 366 -23.16 0.12 22.98
N GLY A 367 -22.25 -0.41 22.15
CA GLY A 367 -21.79 0.28 20.94
C GLY A 367 -20.98 1.55 21.26
N THR A 368 -20.33 1.57 22.42
CA THR A 368 -19.63 2.75 22.94
C THR A 368 -18.16 2.46 23.17
N VAL A 369 -17.33 3.49 23.04
CA VAL A 369 -15.91 3.45 23.38
C VAL A 369 -15.58 4.63 24.28
N THR A 370 -14.99 4.35 25.44
CA THR A 370 -14.59 5.38 26.41
C THR A 370 -13.08 5.53 26.40
N VAL A 371 -12.59 6.73 26.07
CA VAL A 371 -11.19 7.09 26.25
C VAL A 371 -10.94 7.28 27.75
N VAL A 372 -10.03 6.48 28.29
CA VAL A 372 -9.75 6.43 29.72
C VAL A 372 -8.49 7.21 30.11
N GLN A 373 -7.54 7.33 29.18
CA GLN A 373 -6.26 8.00 29.43
C GLN A 373 -5.62 8.43 28.11
N VAL A 374 -5.02 9.63 28.10
CA VAL A 374 -4.14 10.14 27.04
C VAL A 374 -2.83 10.56 27.69
N ARG A 375 -1.71 9.99 27.25
CA ARG A 375 -0.38 10.29 27.82
C ARG A 375 0.61 10.61 26.72
N ARG A 376 1.63 11.40 27.04
CA ARG A 376 2.76 11.62 26.14
C ARG A 376 3.59 10.34 26.01
N ASN A 377 4.14 10.09 24.82
CA ASN A 377 5.02 8.95 24.58
C ASN A 377 6.35 9.21 25.30
N GLU A 378 6.74 8.32 26.23
CA GLU A 378 7.89 8.55 27.12
C GLU A 378 9.27 8.42 26.43
N ASN A 379 9.35 8.09 25.14
CA ASN A 379 10.63 8.00 24.40
C ASN A 379 10.43 8.12 22.88
N VAL A 380 10.19 9.33 22.36
CA VAL A 380 10.33 9.60 20.92
C VAL A 380 11.35 10.72 20.77
N GLN A 381 12.48 10.43 20.11
CA GLN A 381 13.38 11.47 19.63
C GLN A 381 12.55 12.37 18.70
N VAL A 382 12.29 13.60 19.17
CA VAL A 382 11.50 14.60 18.46
C VAL A 382 12.24 14.99 17.19
N THR A 383 11.90 14.40 16.06
CA THR A 383 12.10 15.06 14.77
C THR A 383 11.04 16.15 14.70
N ALA A 384 11.44 17.37 15.05
CA ALA A 384 10.59 18.54 15.09
C ALA A 384 9.85 18.71 13.75
N LEU A 385 8.52 18.60 13.80
CA LEU A 385 7.64 19.01 12.70
C LEU A 385 7.12 20.45 12.89
N ASP A 386 7.66 21.19 13.86
CA ASP A 386 7.30 22.57 14.15
C ASP A 386 8.58 23.43 14.22
N GLY A 387 9.03 23.90 13.06
CA GLY A 387 10.07 24.92 12.93
C GLY A 387 9.73 25.83 11.76
N ASP A 388 9.49 27.10 12.07
CA ASP A 388 9.31 28.25 11.16
C ASP A 388 7.95 28.42 10.45
N LEU A 389 6.95 28.83 11.24
CA LEU A 389 5.83 29.65 10.75
C LEU A 389 5.61 30.92 11.61
N ARG A 390 6.66 31.40 12.29
CA ARG A 390 6.62 32.68 13.04
C ARG A 390 7.90 33.49 12.91
N SER A 391 8.28 33.86 11.69
CA SER A 391 9.00 35.12 11.41
C SER A 391 9.35 35.24 9.92
N ALA A 392 8.61 36.12 9.22
CA ALA A 392 8.98 36.98 8.09
C ALA A 392 7.77 37.18 7.18
#